data_AF-A0A822B4K3-F1
#
_entry.id   AF-A0A822B4K3-F1
#
_cell.length_a   1.000
_cell.length_b   1.000
_cell.length_c   1.000
_cell.angle_alpha   90.00
_cell.angle_beta   90.00
_cell.angle_gamma   90.00
#
_symmetry.space_group_name_H-M   'P 1'
#
loop_
_entity.id
_entity.type
_entity.pdbx_description
1 polymer ?
#
loop_
_entity_poly.entity_id
_entity_poly.type
_entity_poly.pdbx_seq_one_letter_code
_entity_poly.pdbx_strand_id
1 'polypeptide(L)' 'MNTFGYLYNNSFVPPDLSQNLVASNNDGVDNQEFRLYIWLDTVTTYVLVVTTFNPNVTGPFSINVTGLASVTFSPMNAS' A
#
# COMPACT_ATOMS: atom_id res chain seq x y z
N MET A 1 -2.10 -12.24 -9.89
CA MET A 1 -2.35 -12.13 -8.44
C MET A 1 -3.27 -10.94 -8.27
N ASN A 2 -4.43 -11.08 -7.62
CA ASN A 2 -5.31 -9.94 -7.36
C ASN A 2 -4.80 -9.22 -6.12
N THR A 3 -4.20 -8.04 -6.29
CA THR A 3 -3.52 -7.33 -5.21
C THR A 3 -4.39 -6.23 -4.62
N PHE A 4 -4.25 -6.05 -3.30
CA PHE A 4 -4.91 -5.01 -2.53
C PHE A 4 -3.83 -4.16 -1.87
N GLY A 5 -3.90 -2.85 -2.04
CA GLY A 5 -3.00 -1.89 -1.41
C GLY A 5 -3.72 -1.09 -0.34
N TYR A 6 -3.13 -1.01 0.85
CA TYR A 6 -3.57 -0.12 1.93
C TYR A 6 -2.43 0.82 2.30
N LEU A 7 -2.73 2.11 2.39
CA LEU A 7 -1.78 3.11 2.82
C LEU A 7 -2.23 3.72 4.15
N TYR A 8 -1.35 3.71 5.13
CA TYR A 8 -1.58 4.24 6.46
C TYR A 8 -0.65 5.42 6.74
N ASN A 9 -1.15 6.40 7.48
CA ASN A 9 -0.33 7.45 8.05
C ASN A 9 0.36 6.92 9.31
N ASN A 10 1.68 7.08 9.42
CA ASN A 10 2.48 6.73 10.60
C ASN A 10 2.58 5.23 10.96
N SER A 11 1.47 4.52 11.18
CA SER A 11 1.49 3.12 11.66
C SER A 11 0.33 2.27 11.14
N PHE A 12 0.63 0.98 10.94
CA PHE A 12 -0.36 -0.07 10.65
C PHE A 12 -0.72 -0.81 11.95
N VAL A 13 -2.02 -0.90 12.25
CA VAL A 13 -2.54 -1.55 13.47
C VAL A 13 -3.40 -2.76 13.07
N PRO A 14 -2.85 -3.99 13.06
CA PRO A 14 -3.59 -5.17 12.58
C PRO A 14 -4.94 -5.44 13.26
N PRO A 15 -5.12 -5.16 14.58
CA PRO A 15 -6.43 -5.29 15.21
C PRO A 15 -7.49 -4.29 14.73
N ASP A 16 -7.08 -3.15 14.17
CA ASP A 16 -7.96 -2.09 13.67
C ASP A 16 -7.43 -1.51 12.35
N LEU A 17 -7.87 -2.11 11.24
CA LEU A 17 -7.46 -1.73 9.88
C LEU A 17 -7.99 -0.35 9.44
N SER A 18 -8.89 0.26 10.22
CA SER A 18 -9.38 1.61 9.93
C SER A 18 -8.49 2.69 10.54
N GLN A 19 -7.74 2.34 11.59
CA GLN A 19 -6.88 3.27 12.30
C GLN A 19 -5.76 3.77 11.39
N ASN A 20 -5.67 5.10 11.26
CA ASN A 20 -4.71 5.81 10.40
C ASN A 20 -4.80 5.49 8.90
N LEU A 21 -5.86 4.84 8.43
CA LEU A 21 -6.02 4.55 7.01
C LEU A 21 -6.16 5.84 6.21
N VAL A 22 -5.30 6.02 5.21
CA VAL A 22 -5.33 7.16 4.28
C VAL A 22 -6.09 6.80 3.02
N ALA A 23 -5.76 5.65 2.44
CA ALA A 23 -6.38 5.17 1.21
C ALA A 23 -6.22 3.66 1.09
N SER A 24 -7.14 3.03 0.36
CA SER A 24 -7.03 1.64 -0.02
C SER A 24 -7.71 1.40 -1.36
N ASN A 25 -7.15 0.52 -2.18
CA ASN A 25 -7.79 0.12 -3.44
C ASN A 25 -7.35 -1.30 -3.82
N ASN A 26 -8.23 -1.99 -4.55
CA ASN A 26 -8.02 -3.32 -5.12
C ASN A 26 -8.33 -3.40 -6.60
N ASP A 27 -8.84 -2.32 -7.18
CA ASP A 27 -9.20 -2.27 -8.59
C ASP A 27 -8.41 -1.15 -9.28
N GLY A 28 -7.19 -1.48 -9.67
CA GLY A 28 -6.48 -0.77 -10.72
C GLY A 28 -6.86 -1.42 -12.05
N VAL A 29 -7.52 -0.61 -12.87
CA VAL A 29 -7.90 -0.81 -14.27
C VAL A 29 -7.23 -2.03 -14.95
N ASP A 30 -8.08 -2.94 -15.42
CA ASP A 30 -7.87 -4.08 -16.32
C ASP A 30 -7.11 -5.33 -15.80
N ASN A 31 -6.25 -5.23 -14.76
CA ASN A 31 -5.39 -6.36 -14.34
C ASN A 31 -5.54 -6.82 -12.88
N GLN A 32 -6.52 -6.31 -12.13
CA GLN A 32 -6.73 -6.65 -10.70
C GLN A 32 -5.50 -6.32 -9.82
N GLU A 33 -4.72 -5.32 -10.24
CA GLU A 33 -3.60 -4.79 -9.46
C GLU A 33 -4.07 -3.55 -8.72
N PHE A 34 -3.68 -3.35 -7.46
CA PHE A 34 -4.07 -2.12 -6.79
C PHE A 34 -3.48 -0.88 -7.48
N ARG A 35 -4.24 0.21 -7.51
CA ARG A 35 -3.76 1.55 -7.92
C ARG A 35 -4.25 2.61 -6.95
N LEU A 36 -3.32 3.34 -6.34
CA LEU A 36 -3.63 4.48 -5.49
C LEU A 36 -3.30 5.77 -6.24
N TYR A 37 -4.27 6.67 -6.37
CA TYR A 37 -4.10 8.00 -6.93
C TYR A 37 -4.48 9.04 -5.87
N ILE A 38 -3.49 9.55 -5.16
CA ILE A 38 -3.68 10.34 -3.94
C ILE A 38 -2.61 11.43 -3.81
N TRP A 39 -2.91 12.45 -3.01
CA TRP A 39 -1.95 13.47 -2.58
C TRP A 39 -1.34 13.07 -1.25
N LEU A 40 -0.02 13.15 -1.13
CA LEU A 40 0.72 12.88 0.10
C LEU A 40 1.57 14.08 0.48
N ASP A 41 1.66 14.33 1.78
CA ASP A 41 2.56 15.35 2.31
C ASP A 41 4.03 14.95 2.09
N THR A 42 4.85 15.92 1.71
CA THR A 42 6.29 15.72 1.54
C THR A 42 6.98 15.54 2.90
N VAL A 43 8.16 14.91 2.89
CA VAL A 43 8.97 14.68 4.12
C VAL A 43 8.17 13.93 5.21
N THR A 44 7.23 13.08 4.80
CA THR A 44 6.37 12.29 5.68
C THR A 44 6.52 10.82 5.35
N THR A 45 6.56 9.97 6.39
CA THR A 45 6.63 8.52 6.25
C THR A 45 5.23 7.91 6.36
N TYR A 46 4.89 7.05 5.41
CA TYR A 46 3.65 6.28 5.37
C TYR A 46 3.95 4.79 5.40
N VAL A 47 2.99 3.99 5.85
CA VAL A 47 3.07 2.54 5.81
C VAL A 47 2.22 2.03 4.66
N LEU A 48 2.85 1.34 3.71
CA LEU A 48 2.18 0.65 2.61
C LEU A 48 2.10 -0.84 2.91
N VAL A 49 0.88 -1.37 3.03
CA VAL A 49 0.62 -2.81 3.13
C VAL A 49 0.13 -3.30 1.77
N VAL A 50 0.89 -4.21 1.17
CA VAL A 50 0.52 -4.91 -0.07
C VAL A 50 0.11 -6.33 0.29
N THR A 51 -1.08 -6.73 -0.13
CA THR A 51 -1.61 -8.07 0.11
C THR A 51 -2.40 -8.57 -1.10
N THR A 52 -2.96 -9.77 -0.99
CA THR A 52 -3.80 -10.40 -2.01
C THR A 52 -5.24 -10.49 -1.56
N PHE A 53 -6.18 -10.47 -2.50
CA PHE A 53 -7.61 -10.62 -2.21
C PHE A 53 -7.91 -11.95 -1.48
N ASN A 54 -7.32 -13.05 -1.96
CA ASN A 54 -7.42 -14.35 -1.30
C ASN A 54 -6.25 -14.56 -0.33
N PRO A 55 -6.48 -15.18 0.83
CA PRO A 55 -5.40 -15.52 1.76
C PRO A 55 -4.47 -16.58 1.17
N ASN A 56 -3.24 -16.64 1.69
CA ASN A 56 -2.21 -17.64 1.34
C ASN A 56 -1.78 -17.64 -0.14
N VAL A 57 -1.99 -16.54 -0.85
CA VAL A 57 -1.45 -16.37 -2.21
C VAL A 57 -0.10 -15.67 -2.10
N THR A 58 0.94 -16.31 -2.65
CA THR A 58 2.29 -15.75 -2.71
C THR A 58 2.73 -15.61 -4.16
N GLY A 59 3.51 -14.58 -4.45
CA GLY A 59 4.12 -14.39 -5.75
C GLY A 59 5.02 -13.16 -5.75
N PRO A 60 5.90 -13.03 -6.76
CA PRO A 60 6.68 -11.82 -6.92
C PRO A 60 5.75 -10.64 -7.23
N PHE A 61 6.14 -9.46 -6.77
CA PHE A 61 5.49 -8.20 -7.10
C PHE A 61 6.53 -7.08 -7.18
N SER A 62 6.16 -5.99 -7.84
CA SER A 62 6.90 -4.74 -7.86
C SER A 62 5.95 -3.60 -7.49
N ILE A 63 6.51 -2.52 -6.93
CA ILE A 63 5.78 -1.31 -6.60
C ILE A 63 6.38 -0.19 -7.45
N ASN A 64 5.55 0.49 -8.23
CA ASN A 64 5.97 1.63 -9.04
C ASN A 64 5.24 2.89 -8.56
N VAL A 65 5.99 3.97 -8.31
CA VAL A 65 5.43 5.24 -7.86
C VAL A 65 5.89 6.34 -8.79
N THR A 66 4.95 7.17 -9.20
CA THR A 66 5.19 8.39 -9.96
C THR A 66 4.53 9.56 -9.25
N GLY A 67 5.20 10.71 -9.24
CA GLY A 67 4.73 11.88 -8.53
C GLY A 67 5.70 13.05 -8.66
N LEU A 68 5.33 14.18 -8.06
CA LEU A 68 6.13 15.40 -8.08
C LEU A 68 7.37 15.32 -7.18
N ALA A 69 7.36 14.42 -6.19
CA ALA A 69 8.45 14.22 -5.24
C ALA A 69 8.98 12.78 -5.30
N SER A 70 10.24 12.60 -4.89
CA SER A 70 10.86 11.29 -4.79
C SER A 70 10.33 10.51 -3.60
N VAL A 71 10.06 9.22 -3.81
CA VAL A 71 9.67 8.28 -2.76
C VAL A 71 10.77 7.25 -2.60
N THR A 72 11.09 6.91 -1.35
CA THR A 72 12.00 5.81 -1.03
C THR A 72 11.23 4.74 -0.27
N PHE A 73 11.54 3.48 -0.57
CA PHE A 73 10.94 2.35 0.12
C PHE A 73 11.96 1.75 1.08
N SER A 74 11.50 1.47 2.30
CA SER A 74 12.25 0.68 3.28
C SER A 74 11.32 -0.41 3.79
N PRO A 75 11.77 -1.68 3.81
CA PRO A 75 10.94 -2.76 4.33
C PRO A 75 10.62 -2.49 5.80
N MET A 76 9.35 -2.61 6.16
CA MET A 76 8.95 -2.61 7.56
C MET A 76 9.20 -4.00 8.12
N ASN A 77 10.09 -4.12 9.11
CA ASN A 77 10.26 -5.38 9.81
C ASN A 77 8.98 -5.68 10.58
N ALA A 78 8.38 -6.85 10.34
CA ALA A 78 7.37 -7.36 11.26
C ALA A 78 8.08 -7.75 12.56
N SER A 79 7.73 -7.06 13.65
CA SER A 79 8.17 -7.38 15.01
C SER A 79 7.54 -8.66 15.52
#